data_AF-A0ABC9SPP3-F1
#
_entry.id   AF-A0ABC9SPP3-F1
#
_cell.length_a   1.000
_cell.length_b   1.000
_cell.length_c   1.000
_cell.angle_alpha   90.00
_cell.angle_beta   90.00
_cell.angle_gamma   90.00
#
_symmetry.space_group_name_H-M   'P 1'
#
loop_
_entity.id
_entity.type
_entity.pdbx_description
1 polymer ?
#
loop_
_entity_poly.entity_id
_entity_poly.type
_entity_poly.pdbx_seq_one_letter_code
_entity_poly.pdbx_strand_id
1 'polypeptide(L)' 'MQKVIVVNGYWHTSDGKWRDTTEELNGLLVEGWKVVNIAAMGAYGGSDDEHGFASIVVIEK' A
#
# COMPACT_ATOMS: atom_id res chain seq x y z
N MET A 1 4.44 -23.00 2.36
CA MET A 1 3.73 -21.78 2.78
C MET A 1 4.65 -20.62 2.45
N GLN A 2 4.38 -19.95 1.32
CA GLN A 2 5.18 -18.85 0.80
C GLN A 2 4.62 -17.54 1.35
N LYS A 3 5.48 -16.63 1.79
CA LYS A 3 5.09 -15.29 2.29
C LYS A 3 5.75 -14.21 1.45
N VAL A 4 5.01 -13.14 1.18
CA VAL A 4 5.50 -11.94 0.47
C VAL A 4 5.12 -10.71 1.27
N ILE A 5 6.01 -9.72 1.26
CA ILE A 5 5.81 -8.41 1.86
C ILE A 5 5.49 -7.44 0.72
N VAL A 6 4.30 -6.85 0.77
CA VAL A 6 3.85 -5.82 -0.16
C VAL A 6 3.88 -4.48 0.57
N VAL A 7 4.55 -3.48 0.02
CA VAL A 7 4.46 -2.11 0.53
C VAL A 7 3.37 -1.40 -0.25
N ASN A 8 2.24 -1.11 0.40
CA ASN A 8 1.13 -0.40 -0.22
C ASN A 8 1.11 1.06 0.23
N GLY A 9 1.23 1.97 -0.73
CA GLY A 9 1.23 3.42 -0.54
C GLY A 9 0.04 4.11 -1.20
N TYR A 10 -0.39 5.20 -0.56
CA TYR A 10 -1.37 6.15 -1.08
C TYR A 10 -0.81 7.55 -0.86
N TRP A 11 -0.64 8.36 -1.89
CA TRP A 11 -0.08 9.70 -1.75
C TRP A 11 -0.72 10.72 -2.69
N HIS A 12 -0.77 11.95 -2.22
CA HIS A 12 -1.20 13.09 -3.01
C HIS A 12 -0.07 13.56 -3.92
N THR A 13 -0.35 13.74 -5.20
CA THR A 13 0.58 14.28 -6.21
C THR A 13 0.41 15.79 -6.33
N SER A 14 1.45 16.46 -6.85
CA SER A 14 1.48 17.93 -7.01
C SER A 14 0.40 18.49 -7.96
N ASP A 15 -0.26 17.65 -8.76
CA ASP A 15 -1.41 18.02 -9.61
C ASP A 15 -2.77 17.80 -8.93
N GLY A 16 -2.79 17.52 -7.63
CA GLY A 16 -4.01 17.36 -6.82
C GLY A 16 -4.66 15.98 -6.94
N LYS A 17 -3.97 15.00 -7.51
CA LYS A 17 -4.49 13.63 -7.65
C LYS A 17 -3.96 12.73 -6.54
N TRP A 18 -4.71 11.68 -6.25
CA TRP A 18 -4.24 10.61 -5.38
C TRP A 18 -3.67 9.49 -6.24
N ARG A 19 -2.47 9.02 -5.89
CA ARG A 19 -1.85 7.83 -6.48
C ARG A 19 -1.85 6.70 -5.46
N ASP A 20 -2.25 5.52 -5.93
CA ASP A 20 -2.35 4.29 -5.17
C ASP A 20 -1.46 3.21 -5.80
N THR A 21 -0.93 2.31 -4.98
CA THR A 21 -0.21 1.09 -5.42
C THR A 21 -1.00 -0.19 -5.12
N THR A 22 -2.31 -0.07 -4.92
CA THR A 22 -3.22 -1.14 -4.52
C THR A 22 -3.44 -2.14 -5.66
N GLU A 23 -3.21 -1.77 -6.92
CA GLU A 23 -3.37 -2.70 -8.07
C GLU A 23 -2.55 -3.99 -7.92
N GLU A 24 -1.29 -3.89 -7.49
CA GLU A 24 -0.42 -5.07 -7.31
C GLU A 24 -0.94 -5.97 -6.18
N LEU A 25 -1.37 -5.38 -5.06
CA LEU A 25 -1.99 -6.10 -3.96
C LEU A 25 -3.28 -6.81 -4.42
N ASN A 26 -4.14 -6.12 -5.18
CA ASN A 26 -5.38 -6.67 -5.70
C ASN A 26 -5.14 -7.86 -6.63
N GLY A 27 -4.12 -7.80 -7.49
CA GLY A 27 -3.74 -8.92 -8.36
C GLY A 27 -3.42 -10.18 -7.54
N LEU A 28 -2.61 -10.03 -6.50
CA LEU A 28 -2.23 -11.14 -5.60
C LEU A 28 -3.46 -11.71 -4.86
N LEU A 29 -4.38 -10.85 -4.41
CA LEU A 29 -5.62 -11.31 -3.78
C LEU A 29 -6.51 -12.12 -4.73
N VAL A 30 -6.63 -11.70 -5.98
CA VAL A 30 -7.39 -12.43 -7.03
C VAL A 30 -6.75 -13.79 -7.34
N GLU A 31 -5.42 -13.89 -7.29
CA GLU A 31 -4.69 -15.15 -7.42
C GLU A 31 -4.82 -16.09 -6.20
N GLY A 32 -5.57 -15.69 -5.17
CA GLY A 32 -5.85 -16.49 -3.98
C GLY A 32 -4.81 -16.37 -2.86
N TRP A 33 -3.93 -15.38 -2.90
CA TRP A 33 -3.10 -15.03 -1.75
C TRP A 33 -3.96 -14.45 -0.63
N LYS A 34 -3.56 -14.66 0.63
CA LYS A 34 -4.31 -14.19 1.80
C LYS A 34 -3.50 -13.18 2.59
N VAL A 35 -4.13 -12.08 2.98
CA VAL A 35 -3.54 -11.12 3.93
C VAL A 35 -3.47 -11.73 5.31
N VAL A 36 -2.30 -11.69 5.92
CA VAL A 36 -2.06 -12.18 7.28
C VAL A 36 -1.66 -11.09 8.26
N ASN A 37 -1.10 -9.98 7.78
CA ASN A 37 -0.77 -8.84 8.61
C ASN A 37 -0.80 -7.55 7.79
N ILE A 38 -1.23 -6.46 8.42
CA ILE A 38 -1.13 -5.10 7.91
C ILE A 38 -0.54 -4.23 9.01
N ALA A 39 0.56 -3.53 8.72
CA ALA A 39 1.16 -2.56 9.60
C ALA A 39 1.24 -1.20 8.90
N ALA A 40 0.63 -0.17 9.50
CA ALA A 40 0.78 1.20 9.01
C ALA A 40 2.23 1.67 9.22
N MET A 41 2.83 2.25 8.19
CA MET A 41 4.20 2.79 8.23
C MET A 41 4.25 4.30 8.53
N GLY A 42 3.10 4.89 8.87
CA GLY A 42 2.96 6.32 9.11
C GLY A 42 2.53 7.08 7.86
N ALA A 43 2.22 8.37 8.08
CA ALA A 43 1.87 9.30 7.01
C ALA A 43 3.10 10.13 6.61
N TYR A 44 3.34 10.29 5.31
CA TYR A 44 4.30 11.25 4.81
C TYR A 44 3.58 12.59 4.64
N GLY A 45 4.08 13.64 5.30
CA GLY A 45 3.58 15.00 5.18
C GLY A 45 4.68 15.90 4.63
N GLY A 46 4.60 16.23 3.34
CA GLY A 46 5.35 17.33 2.74
C GLY A 46 4.63 18.67 2.94
N SER A 47 5.36 19.79 2.81
CA SER A 47 4.79 21.13 2.95
C SER A 47 3.70 21.41 1.90
N ASP A 48 2.61 22.03 2.36
CA ASP A 48 1.52 22.65 1.59
C ASP A 48 0.60 21.72 0.77
N ASP A 49 0.06 20.66 1.38
CA ASP A 49 -1.01 19.75 0.85
C ASP A 49 -0.55 18.38 0.32
N GLU A 50 0.73 18.03 0.46
CA GLU A 50 1.21 16.68 0.15
C GLU A 50 1.06 15.75 1.36
N HIS A 51 -0.05 15.00 1.38
CA HIS A 51 -0.30 13.95 2.35
C HIS A 51 -0.25 12.57 1.68
N GLY A 52 0.37 11.61 2.36
CA GLY A 52 0.28 10.21 1.97
C GLY A 52 0.36 9.29 3.17
N PHE A 53 -0.05 8.05 3.01
CA PHE A 53 0.18 6.98 3.98
C PHE A 53 0.81 5.78 3.27
N ALA A 54 1.59 5.00 4.02
CA ALA A 54 2.10 3.72 3.57
C ALA A 54 1.76 2.63 4.58
N SER A 55 1.71 1.40 4.10
CA SER A 55 1.51 0.20 4.91
C SER A 55 2.36 -0.95 4.39
N ILE A 56 2.81 -1.80 5.30
CA ILE A 56 3.33 -3.13 4.97
C ILE A 56 2.17 -4.10 5.08
N VAL A 57 1.89 -4.81 3.99
CA VAL A 57 0.93 -5.89 3.92
C VAL A 57 1.70 -7.19 3.75
N VAL A 58 1.57 -8.10 4.71
CA VAL A 58 2.12 -9.45 4.59
C VAL A 58 1.03 -10.35 4.05
N ILE A 59 1.34 -11.05 2.96
CA ILE A 59 0.44 -12.02 2.33
C ILE A 59 1.07 -13.40 2.28
N GLU A 60 0.25 -14.45 2.23
CA GLU A 60 0.70 -15.84 2.14
C GLU A 60 -0.10 -16.69 1.15
N LYS A 61 0.55 -17.75 0.63
CA LYS A 61 -0.03 -18.78 -0.23
C LYS A 61 0.55 -20.17 0.06
#